data_AF-A0A976PTG7-F1
#
_entry.id   AF-A0A976PTG7-F1
#
_cell.length_a   1.000
_cell.length_b   1.000
_cell.length_c   1.000
_cell.angle_alpha   90.00
_cell.angle_beta   90.00
_cell.angle_gamma   90.00
#
_symmetry.space_group_name_H-M   'P 1'
#
loop_
_entity.id
_entity.type
_entity.pdbx_description
1 polymer ?
#
loop_
_entity_poly.entity_id
_entity_poly.type
_entity_poly.pdbx_seq_one_letter_code
_entity_poly.pdbx_strand_id
1 'polypeptide(L)'
;MDPIKKKLDKHEELVRAIVEGRSRFHEVSGDLSAEDAAEVRRQALEEMKGVSLEATGSFTLDADRASRRHCENFIGAIQIPVGITGPLSVRGERVDADEEIYVPLATTEGALVASVNRGCRAIREAGGAVVRVEDVGMTRAPAFRTSGVEQTREFLQWVKDNEEEIRAVTEGTSRYLRLLDIRPQSFGSSIYLRFRFESGEAMGMNMATIA
;
A
#
# COMPACT_ATOMS: atom_id res chain seq x y z
N MET A 1 33.67 -29.51 7.00
CA MET A 1 32.32 -29.58 7.59
C MET A 1 31.35 -29.18 6.49
N ASP A 2 30.32 -29.97 6.25
CA ASP A 2 29.38 -29.79 5.14
C ASP A 2 28.63 -28.44 5.26
N PRO A 3 28.67 -27.55 4.24
CA PRO A 3 27.97 -26.26 4.24
C PRO A 3 26.47 -26.38 4.53
N ILE A 4 25.83 -27.47 4.09
CA ILE A 4 24.40 -27.71 4.29
C ILE A 4 24.12 -27.97 5.77
N LYS A 5 24.95 -28.80 6.41
CA LYS A 5 24.82 -29.11 7.84
C LYS A 5 25.01 -27.88 8.71
N LYS A 6 25.99 -27.02 8.39
CA LYS A 6 26.22 -25.77 9.11
C LYS A 6 25.05 -24.78 8.99
N LYS A 7 24.37 -24.76 7.84
CA LYS A 7 23.16 -23.94 7.63
C LYS A 7 21.99 -24.45 8.48
N LEU A 8 21.77 -25.76 8.49
CA LEU A 8 20.71 -26.41 9.26
C LEU A 8 20.89 -26.20 10.77
N ASP A 9 22.11 -26.39 11.27
CA ASP A 9 22.45 -26.17 12.69
C ASP A 9 22.14 -24.73 13.14
N LYS A 10 22.41 -23.74 12.26
CA LYS A 10 22.12 -22.31 12.53
C LYS A 10 20.61 -22.00 12.52
N HIS A 11 19.84 -22.62 11.63
CA HIS A 11 18.38 -22.45 11.59
C HIS A 11 17.74 -22.94 12.88
N GLU A 12 18.05 -24.17 13.29
CA GLU A 12 17.48 -24.77 14.50
C GLU A 12 17.83 -23.96 15.76
N GLU A 13 19.05 -23.44 15.85
CA GLU A 13 19.46 -22.59 16.97
C GLU A 13 18.64 -21.30 17.05
N LEU A 14 18.40 -20.64 15.91
CA LEU A 14 17.61 -19.41 15.83
C LEU A 14 16.13 -19.66 16.17
N VAL A 15 15.56 -20.77 15.68
CA VAL A 15 14.19 -21.18 16.03
C VAL A 15 14.07 -21.35 17.54
N ARG A 16 14.96 -22.14 18.17
CA ARG A 16 14.96 -22.33 19.63
C ARG A 16 15.15 -21.03 20.39
N ALA A 17 16.03 -20.14 19.93
CA ALA A 17 16.25 -18.86 20.58
C ALA A 17 14.97 -18.00 20.61
N ILE A 18 14.15 -18.04 19.56
CA ILE A 18 12.85 -17.35 19.53
C ILE A 18 11.85 -18.04 20.46
N VAL A 19 11.73 -19.37 20.38
CA VAL A 19 10.79 -20.16 21.20
C VAL A 19 11.04 -19.98 22.70
N GLU A 20 12.31 -19.93 23.10
CA GLU A 20 12.73 -19.72 24.49
C GLU A 20 12.72 -18.23 24.92
N GLY A 21 12.39 -17.31 24.01
CA GLY A 21 12.34 -15.87 24.27
C GLY A 21 13.70 -15.18 24.39
N ARG A 22 14.79 -15.84 23.97
CA ARG A 22 16.15 -15.26 23.91
C ARG A 22 16.34 -14.30 22.72
N SER A 23 15.49 -14.39 21.69
CA SER A 23 15.46 -13.47 20.55
C SER A 23 14.03 -13.18 20.08
N ARG A 24 13.83 -12.08 19.37
CA ARG A 24 12.56 -11.64 18.79
C ARG A 24 12.53 -11.91 17.28
N PHE A 25 11.33 -12.06 16.71
CA PHE A 25 11.17 -12.34 15.26
C PHE A 25 11.87 -11.33 14.33
N HIS A 26 11.90 -10.04 14.70
CA HIS A 26 12.54 -9.01 13.87
C HIS A 26 14.08 -9.00 13.97
N GLU A 27 14.65 -9.69 14.96
CA GLU A 27 16.10 -9.78 15.19
C GLU A 27 16.74 -10.94 14.40
N VAL A 28 15.94 -11.77 13.73
CA VAL A 28 16.45 -12.85 12.87
C VAL A 28 17.46 -12.26 11.89
N SER A 29 18.72 -12.72 12.03
CA SER A 29 19.92 -12.10 11.43
C SER A 29 19.78 -11.84 9.94
N GLY A 30 20.27 -10.67 9.51
CA GLY A 30 20.38 -10.29 8.10
C GLY A 30 21.39 -11.10 7.29
N ASP A 31 22.16 -12.00 7.92
CA ASP A 31 23.05 -12.94 7.21
C ASP A 31 22.28 -14.07 6.51
N LEU A 32 20.98 -14.21 6.78
CA LEU A 32 20.10 -15.17 6.12
C LEU A 32 19.52 -14.57 4.84
N SER A 33 19.20 -15.45 3.88
CA SER A 33 18.31 -15.05 2.79
C SER A 33 16.94 -14.67 3.33
N ALA A 34 16.18 -13.85 2.60
CA ALA A 34 14.84 -13.47 3.03
C ALA A 34 13.89 -14.68 3.18
N GLU A 35 14.08 -15.72 2.35
CA GLU A 35 13.35 -17.00 2.44
C GLU A 35 13.72 -17.76 3.72
N ASP A 36 15.01 -17.90 4.02
CA ASP A 36 15.49 -18.56 5.23
C ASP A 36 15.04 -17.83 6.51
N ALA A 37 15.09 -16.50 6.50
CA ALA A 37 14.60 -15.70 7.61
C ALA A 37 13.08 -15.86 7.82
N ALA A 38 12.32 -15.97 6.73
CA ALA A 38 10.89 -16.24 6.80
C ALA A 38 10.60 -17.65 7.33
N GLU A 39 11.37 -18.64 6.89
CA GLU A 39 11.30 -20.02 7.38
C GLU A 39 11.53 -20.08 8.90
N VAL A 40 12.63 -19.51 9.38
CA VAL A 40 12.98 -19.51 10.82
C VAL A 40 11.87 -18.87 11.65
N ARG A 41 11.35 -17.71 11.22
CA ARG A 41 10.23 -17.06 11.92
C ARG A 41 8.97 -17.93 11.90
N ARG A 42 8.67 -18.57 10.78
CA ARG A 42 7.48 -19.41 10.64
C ARG A 42 7.57 -20.66 11.53
N GLN A 43 8.69 -21.39 11.48
CA GLN A 43 8.92 -22.58 12.30
C GLN A 43 8.86 -22.26 13.79
N ALA A 44 9.48 -21.17 14.23
CA ALA A 44 9.38 -20.74 15.63
C ALA A 44 7.92 -20.47 16.04
N LEU A 45 7.12 -19.84 15.17
CA LEU A 45 5.71 -19.60 15.44
C LEU A 45 4.88 -20.91 15.48
N GLU A 46 5.17 -21.85 14.58
CA GLU A 46 4.56 -23.19 14.57
C GLU A 46 4.85 -23.94 15.88
N GLU A 47 6.10 -23.96 16.34
CA GLU A 47 6.50 -24.60 17.60
C GLU A 47 5.83 -23.93 18.83
N MET A 48 5.82 -22.60 18.88
CA MET A 48 5.22 -21.86 20.00
C MET A 48 3.70 -22.08 20.11
N LYS A 49 3.02 -22.36 19.00
CA LYS A 49 1.54 -22.46 18.94
C LYS A 49 1.03 -23.88 18.74
N GLY A 50 1.88 -24.83 18.38
CA GLY A 50 1.47 -26.19 18.06
C GLY A 50 0.55 -26.25 16.83
N VAL A 51 0.77 -25.39 15.84
CA VAL A 51 -0.01 -25.33 14.59
C VAL A 51 0.90 -25.43 13.38
N SER A 52 0.35 -25.81 12.22
CA SER A 52 1.06 -25.76 10.95
C SER A 52 0.69 -24.51 10.14
N LEU A 53 1.69 -23.94 9.48
CA LEU A 53 1.64 -22.80 8.58
C LEU A 53 2.20 -23.17 7.18
N GLU A 54 2.16 -24.44 6.81
CA GLU A 54 2.69 -24.96 5.53
C GLU A 54 2.12 -24.18 4.32
N ALA A 55 0.80 -23.97 4.29
CA ALA A 55 0.15 -23.22 3.21
C ALA A 55 0.63 -21.76 3.12
N THR A 56 0.93 -21.13 4.27
CA THR A 56 1.50 -19.78 4.32
C THR A 56 2.94 -19.77 3.79
N GLY A 57 3.69 -20.84 4.06
CA GLY A 57 5.06 -21.01 3.57
C GLY A 57 5.18 -21.36 2.10
N SER A 58 4.10 -21.83 1.48
CA SER A 58 4.04 -22.15 0.05
C SER A 58 3.65 -20.91 -0.76
N PHE A 59 4.65 -20.11 -1.14
CA PHE A 59 4.48 -18.91 -1.95
C PHE A 59 5.46 -18.85 -3.12
N THR A 60 5.09 -18.10 -4.16
CA THR A 60 5.92 -17.84 -5.35
C THR A 60 6.42 -16.40 -5.41
N LEU A 61 6.16 -15.60 -4.38
CA LEU A 61 6.62 -14.22 -4.28
C LEU A 61 8.12 -14.14 -4.04
N ASP A 62 8.75 -13.10 -4.58
CA ASP A 62 10.13 -12.73 -4.24
C ASP A 62 10.18 -12.29 -2.77
N ALA A 63 10.79 -13.12 -1.92
CA ALA A 63 10.88 -12.89 -0.48
C ALA A 63 11.73 -11.66 -0.13
N ASP A 64 12.78 -11.35 -0.92
CA ASP A 64 13.62 -10.18 -0.71
C ASP A 64 12.83 -8.90 -0.96
N ARG A 65 12.07 -8.87 -2.06
CA ARG A 65 11.21 -7.72 -2.35
C ARG A 65 10.09 -7.58 -1.32
N ALA A 66 9.43 -8.68 -0.95
CA ALA A 66 8.36 -8.67 0.04
C ALA A 66 8.85 -8.15 1.40
N SER A 67 9.94 -8.70 1.92
CA SER A 67 10.46 -8.38 3.25
C SER A 67 11.04 -6.97 3.38
N ARG A 68 11.58 -6.40 2.30
CA ARG A 68 12.24 -5.08 2.34
C ARG A 68 11.31 -3.91 2.03
N ARG A 69 10.22 -4.15 1.28
CA ARG A 69 9.37 -3.06 0.75
C ARG A 69 7.89 -3.19 1.10
N HIS A 70 7.42 -4.37 1.49
CA HIS A 70 5.99 -4.65 1.56
C HIS A 70 5.52 -5.21 2.90
N CYS A 71 6.36 -5.96 3.64
CA CYS A 71 5.96 -6.62 4.87
C CYS A 71 7.15 -6.86 5.81
N GLU A 72 7.10 -6.31 7.02
CA GLU A 72 8.02 -6.63 8.10
C GLU A 72 7.68 -7.99 8.74
N ASN A 73 8.67 -8.65 9.36
CA ASN A 73 8.50 -9.98 9.96
C ASN A 73 7.87 -11.00 9.00
N PHE A 74 8.24 -10.93 7.73
CA PHE A 74 7.72 -11.82 6.69
C PHE A 74 7.90 -13.30 7.09
N ILE A 75 6.81 -14.07 7.02
CA ILE A 75 6.75 -15.54 7.28
C ILE A 75 6.22 -16.33 6.07
N GLY A 76 5.77 -15.62 5.02
CA GLY A 76 5.15 -16.20 3.84
C GLY A 76 3.97 -15.35 3.35
N ALA A 77 3.06 -15.95 2.60
CA ALA A 77 1.96 -15.24 1.94
C ALA A 77 0.64 -15.99 2.04
N ILE A 78 -0.47 -15.26 1.94
CA ILE A 78 -1.79 -15.84 1.76
C ILE A 78 -2.10 -15.99 0.28
N GLN A 79 -2.91 -17.00 -0.06
CA GLN A 79 -3.43 -17.20 -1.41
C GLN A 79 -4.89 -16.71 -1.44
N ILE A 80 -5.18 -15.77 -2.33
CA ILE A 80 -6.54 -15.27 -2.55
C ILE A 80 -7.00 -15.76 -3.93
N PRO A 81 -8.15 -16.45 -4.06
CA PRO A 81 -8.67 -16.86 -5.36
C PRO A 81 -8.85 -15.65 -6.28
N VAL A 82 -8.43 -15.78 -7.54
CA VAL A 82 -8.58 -14.74 -8.56
C VAL A 82 -9.50 -15.24 -9.65
N GLY A 83 -10.63 -14.55 -9.84
CA GLY A 83 -11.54 -14.74 -10.96
C GLY A 83 -11.34 -13.68 -12.05
N ILE A 84 -11.90 -13.93 -13.23
CA ILE A 84 -11.91 -12.99 -14.35
C ILE A 84 -13.36 -12.67 -14.73
N THR A 85 -13.63 -11.41 -15.04
CA THR A 85 -14.95 -10.93 -15.49
C THR A 85 -14.81 -10.12 -16.76
N GLY A 86 -15.77 -10.23 -17.67
CA GLY A 86 -15.77 -9.45 -18.91
C GLY A 86 -16.25 -10.21 -20.16
N PRO A 87 -16.10 -9.61 -21.34
CA PRO A 87 -15.50 -8.29 -21.55
C PRO A 87 -16.38 -7.16 -21.00
N LEU A 88 -15.76 -6.15 -20.39
CA LEU A 88 -16.40 -4.93 -19.92
C LEU A 88 -16.29 -3.86 -21.01
N SER A 89 -17.42 -3.53 -21.64
CA SER A 89 -17.48 -2.50 -22.68
C SER A 89 -17.61 -1.10 -22.06
N VAL A 90 -16.50 -0.37 -21.98
CA VAL A 90 -16.46 1.02 -21.48
C VAL A 90 -15.68 1.92 -22.45
N ARG A 91 -16.06 3.20 -22.51
CA ARG A 91 -15.36 4.24 -23.28
C ARG A 91 -15.00 5.40 -22.37
N GLY A 92 -13.72 5.68 -22.25
CA GLY A 92 -13.18 6.77 -21.43
C GLY A 92 -12.22 7.66 -22.20
N GLU A 93 -11.60 8.62 -21.51
CA GLU A 93 -10.56 9.47 -22.09
C GLU A 93 -9.26 8.70 -22.39
N ARG A 94 -9.05 7.58 -21.69
CA ARG A 94 -7.85 6.73 -21.79
C ARG A 94 -8.16 5.28 -22.21
N VAL A 95 -9.41 5.01 -22.58
CA VAL A 95 -9.89 3.66 -22.92
C VAL A 95 -10.74 3.77 -24.17
N ASP A 96 -10.31 3.10 -25.22
CA ASP A 96 -10.98 3.11 -26.51
C ASP A 96 -12.26 2.26 -26.48
N ALA A 97 -13.22 2.61 -27.34
CA ALA A 97 -14.54 1.98 -27.36
C ALA A 97 -14.53 0.48 -27.69
N ASP A 98 -13.52 0.07 -28.46
CA ASP A 98 -13.41 -1.28 -29.01
C ASP A 98 -12.45 -2.15 -28.18
N GLU A 99 -11.94 -1.62 -27.06
CA GLU A 99 -11.04 -2.35 -26.17
C GLU A 99 -11.80 -3.43 -25.38
N GLU A 100 -11.40 -4.69 -25.55
CA GLU A 100 -11.94 -5.80 -24.75
C GLU A 100 -11.28 -5.86 -23.38
N ILE A 101 -11.89 -5.22 -22.39
CA ILE A 101 -11.36 -5.21 -21.02
C ILE A 101 -11.85 -6.43 -20.24
N TYR A 102 -10.92 -7.23 -19.74
CA TYR A 102 -11.21 -8.27 -18.75
C TYR A 102 -10.66 -7.86 -17.38
N VAL A 103 -11.53 -7.85 -16.37
CA VAL A 103 -11.21 -7.37 -15.03
C VAL A 103 -10.88 -8.56 -14.12
N PRO A 104 -9.64 -8.67 -13.61
CA PRO A 104 -9.29 -9.64 -12.58
C PRO A 104 -9.84 -9.20 -11.22
N LEU A 105 -10.46 -10.14 -10.49
CA LEU A 105 -11.02 -9.90 -9.15
C LEU A 105 -10.47 -10.93 -8.18
N ALA A 106 -9.71 -10.49 -7.18
CA ALA A 106 -9.24 -11.33 -6.07
C ALA A 106 -10.29 -11.30 -4.94
N THR A 107 -10.94 -12.42 -4.65
CA THR A 107 -12.00 -12.50 -3.63
C THR A 107 -12.20 -13.91 -3.09
N THR A 108 -12.67 -14.01 -1.84
CA THR A 108 -13.19 -15.25 -1.24
C THR A 108 -14.73 -15.26 -1.20
N GLU A 109 -15.38 -14.17 -1.58
CA GLU A 109 -16.84 -14.04 -1.58
C GLU A 109 -17.47 -14.81 -2.74
N GLY A 110 -18.35 -15.76 -2.41
CA GLY A 110 -19.12 -16.51 -3.39
C GLY A 110 -20.02 -15.60 -4.23
N ALA A 111 -20.24 -15.97 -5.50
CA ALA A 111 -21.09 -15.26 -6.47
C ALA A 111 -20.68 -13.83 -6.86
N LEU A 112 -19.74 -13.16 -6.17
CA LEU A 112 -19.30 -11.80 -6.52
C LEU A 112 -18.81 -11.72 -7.97
N VAL A 113 -17.84 -12.56 -8.34
CA VAL A 113 -17.29 -12.63 -9.71
C VAL A 113 -18.39 -12.88 -10.75
N ALA A 114 -19.26 -13.85 -10.49
CA ALA A 114 -20.38 -14.16 -11.39
C ALA A 114 -21.37 -12.99 -11.51
N SER A 115 -21.61 -12.25 -10.43
CA SER A 115 -22.48 -11.09 -10.41
C SER A 115 -21.92 -9.94 -11.23
N VAL A 116 -20.64 -9.60 -11.02
CA VAL A 116 -19.94 -8.58 -11.81
C VAL A 116 -19.93 -8.97 -13.29
N ASN A 117 -19.69 -10.25 -13.61
CA ASN A 117 -19.73 -10.74 -14.98
C ASN A 117 -21.11 -10.57 -15.66
N ARG A 118 -22.21 -10.79 -14.92
CA ARG A 118 -23.57 -10.48 -15.41
C ARG A 118 -23.74 -8.98 -15.65
N GLY A 119 -23.17 -8.13 -14.79
CA GLY A 119 -23.14 -6.69 -14.98
C GLY A 119 -22.39 -6.27 -16.25
N CYS A 120 -21.20 -6.83 -16.50
CA CYS A 120 -20.45 -6.61 -17.75
C CYS A 120 -21.30 -6.96 -18.98
N ARG A 121 -22.00 -8.10 -18.94
CA ARG A 121 -22.91 -8.50 -20.02
C ARG A 121 -24.04 -7.50 -20.23
N ALA A 122 -24.70 -7.06 -19.16
CA ALA A 122 -25.79 -6.09 -19.25
C ALA A 122 -25.32 -4.74 -19.83
N ILE A 123 -24.16 -4.25 -19.39
CA ILE A 123 -23.53 -3.02 -19.94
C ILE A 123 -23.26 -3.19 -21.44
N ARG A 124 -22.66 -4.32 -21.84
CA ARG A 124 -22.37 -4.60 -23.24
C ARG A 124 -23.63 -4.68 -24.10
N GLU A 125 -24.67 -5.38 -23.63
CA GLU A 125 -25.96 -5.48 -24.33
C GLU A 125 -26.67 -4.12 -24.42
N ALA A 126 -26.40 -3.20 -23.50
CA ALA A 126 -26.88 -1.81 -23.53
C ALA A 126 -26.05 -0.87 -24.43
N GLY A 127 -25.03 -1.37 -25.12
CA GLY A 127 -24.16 -0.58 -26.01
C GLY A 127 -22.90 -0.01 -25.34
N GLY A 128 -22.56 -0.47 -24.13
CA GLY A 128 -21.40 -0.04 -23.36
C GLY A 128 -21.68 1.14 -22.41
N ALA A 129 -20.70 1.50 -21.59
CA ALA A 129 -20.79 2.63 -20.66
C ALA A 129 -19.75 3.71 -20.97
N VAL A 130 -20.11 4.98 -20.77
CA VAL A 130 -19.18 6.11 -20.89
C VAL A 130 -18.69 6.49 -19.50
N VAL A 131 -17.37 6.56 -19.33
CA VAL A 131 -16.72 6.88 -18.05
C VAL A 131 -15.84 8.12 -18.17
N ARG A 132 -15.79 8.95 -17.13
CA ARG A 132 -14.99 10.18 -17.05
C ARG A 132 -14.33 10.27 -15.66
N VAL A 133 -13.13 10.83 -15.62
CA VAL A 133 -12.41 11.11 -14.37
C VAL A 133 -12.45 12.62 -14.16
N GLU A 134 -13.15 13.08 -13.13
CA GLU A 134 -13.38 14.52 -12.92
C GLU A 134 -12.37 15.17 -11.97
N ASP A 135 -11.91 14.45 -10.94
CA ASP A 135 -10.96 14.96 -9.94
C ASP A 135 -9.91 13.89 -9.62
N VAL A 136 -8.64 14.25 -9.81
CA VAL A 136 -7.47 13.44 -9.47
C VAL A 136 -6.60 14.23 -8.51
N GLY A 137 -6.36 13.68 -7.32
CA GLY A 137 -5.44 14.27 -6.37
C GLY A 137 -5.28 13.45 -5.10
N MET A 138 -4.03 13.25 -4.69
CA MET A 138 -3.69 12.69 -3.38
C MET A 138 -3.63 13.81 -2.35
N THR A 139 -4.07 13.56 -1.11
CA THR A 139 -4.12 14.60 -0.09
C THR A 139 -3.38 14.23 1.18
N ARG A 140 -2.76 15.23 1.81
CA ARG A 140 -2.19 15.16 3.15
C ARG A 140 -2.69 16.34 3.97
N ALA A 141 -3.14 16.09 5.19
CA ALA A 141 -3.72 17.11 6.07
C ALA A 141 -3.00 17.15 7.43
N PRO A 142 -1.83 17.81 7.53
CA PRO A 142 -1.20 18.09 8.80
C PRO A 142 -2.08 18.98 9.68
N ALA A 143 -1.98 18.75 10.99
CA ALA A 143 -2.62 19.56 12.01
C ALA A 143 -1.58 20.48 12.66
N PHE A 144 -1.91 21.76 12.74
CA PHE A 144 -1.15 22.80 13.42
C PHE A 144 -1.94 23.34 14.60
N ARG A 145 -1.23 23.94 15.56
CA ARG A 145 -1.82 24.64 16.69
C ARG A 145 -1.15 25.98 16.89
N THR A 146 -1.97 27.01 17.09
CA THR A 146 -1.50 28.36 17.39
C THR A 146 -1.80 28.74 18.85
N SER A 147 -1.32 29.90 19.29
CA SER A 147 -1.57 30.44 20.64
C SER A 147 -3.01 30.95 20.84
N GLY A 148 -3.78 31.16 19.77
CA GLY A 148 -5.12 31.73 19.85
C GLY A 148 -5.76 31.98 18.49
N VAL A 149 -6.98 32.53 18.50
CA VAL A 149 -7.78 32.74 17.27
C VAL A 149 -7.19 33.86 16.41
N GLU A 150 -6.61 34.90 17.01
CA GLU A 150 -5.91 35.97 16.28
C GLU A 150 -4.71 35.41 15.51
N GLN A 151 -3.85 34.65 16.19
CA GLN A 151 -2.71 33.99 15.59
C GLN A 151 -3.10 32.96 14.53
N THR A 152 -4.25 32.30 14.69
CA THR A 152 -4.83 31.41 13.68
C THR A 152 -5.15 32.16 12.39
N ARG A 153 -5.79 33.33 12.52
CA ARG A 153 -6.11 34.16 11.37
C ARG A 153 -4.84 34.66 10.67
N GLU A 154 -3.84 35.09 11.42
CA GLU A 154 -2.54 35.51 10.87
C GLU A 154 -1.85 34.36 10.13
N PHE A 155 -1.82 33.16 10.72
CA PHE A 155 -1.22 31.98 10.09
C PHE A 155 -1.94 31.60 8.78
N LEU A 156 -3.28 31.60 8.77
CA LEU A 156 -4.05 31.29 7.56
C LEU A 156 -3.85 32.33 6.45
N GLN A 157 -3.74 33.61 6.82
CA GLN A 157 -3.42 34.67 5.88
C GLN A 157 -2.00 34.49 5.32
N TRP A 158 -1.04 34.17 6.19
CA TRP A 158 0.34 33.87 5.77
C TRP A 158 0.40 32.68 4.80
N VAL A 159 -0.32 31.58 5.06
CA VAL A 159 -0.36 30.42 4.14
C VAL A 159 -0.86 30.84 2.75
N LYS A 160 -1.91 31.67 2.70
CA LYS A 160 -2.47 32.17 1.44
C LYS A 160 -1.48 33.09 0.71
N ASP A 161 -0.81 33.98 1.43
CA ASP A 161 0.12 34.95 0.85
C ASP A 161 1.44 34.29 0.37
N ASN A 162 1.77 33.11 0.90
CA ASN A 162 3.00 32.38 0.61
C ASN A 162 2.74 31.04 -0.12
N GLU A 163 1.58 30.87 -0.76
CA GLU A 163 1.22 29.62 -1.43
C GLU A 163 2.27 29.20 -2.49
N GLU A 164 2.83 30.16 -3.24
CA GLU A 164 3.85 29.89 -4.25
C GLU A 164 5.19 29.45 -3.67
N GLU A 165 5.57 29.96 -2.49
CA GLU A 165 6.77 29.49 -1.80
C GLU A 165 6.56 28.07 -1.28
N ILE A 166 5.39 27.80 -0.69
CA ILE A 166 5.00 26.47 -0.23
C ILE A 166 4.97 25.47 -1.40
N ARG A 167 4.43 25.89 -2.55
CA ARG A 167 4.46 25.14 -3.80
C ARG A 167 5.89 24.78 -4.20
N ALA A 168 6.80 25.76 -4.25
CA ALA A 168 8.19 25.52 -4.63
C ALA A 168 8.89 24.52 -3.69
N VAL A 169 8.65 24.62 -2.38
CA VAL A 169 9.23 23.70 -1.38
C VAL A 169 8.67 22.29 -1.55
N THR A 170 7.34 22.15 -1.64
CA THR A 170 6.66 20.84 -1.74
C THR A 170 7.01 20.12 -3.04
N GLU A 171 6.94 20.81 -4.19
CA GLU A 171 7.28 20.26 -5.51
C GLU A 171 8.79 19.99 -5.67
N GLY A 172 9.64 20.67 -4.89
CA GLY A 172 11.08 20.41 -4.83
C GLY A 172 11.45 19.01 -4.33
N THR A 173 10.53 18.31 -3.65
CA THR A 173 10.77 16.96 -3.11
C THR A 173 10.66 15.84 -4.15
N SER A 174 9.93 16.06 -5.26
CA SER A 174 9.73 15.05 -6.30
C SER A 174 9.32 15.67 -7.63
N ARG A 175 9.96 15.24 -8.73
CA ARG A 175 9.59 15.66 -10.10
C ARG A 175 8.18 15.22 -10.55
N TYR A 176 7.55 14.31 -9.81
CA TYR A 176 6.23 13.75 -10.14
C TYR A 176 5.09 14.34 -9.30
N LEU A 177 5.43 15.20 -8.34
CA LEU A 177 4.48 15.77 -7.41
C LEU A 177 4.24 17.24 -7.79
N ARG A 178 2.97 17.61 -7.98
CA ARG A 178 2.56 19.00 -8.22
C ARG A 178 1.50 19.39 -7.23
N LEU A 179 1.66 20.52 -6.55
CA LEU A 179 0.65 21.04 -5.64
C LEU A 179 -0.55 21.52 -6.48
N LEU A 180 -1.75 21.06 -6.16
CA LEU A 180 -2.98 21.49 -6.84
C LEU A 180 -3.67 22.61 -6.06
N ASP A 181 -3.87 22.39 -4.76
CA ASP A 181 -4.41 23.41 -3.86
C ASP A 181 -4.03 23.13 -2.39
N ILE A 182 -4.18 24.16 -1.56
CA ILE A 182 -4.14 24.06 -0.09
C ILE A 182 -5.50 24.51 0.43
N ARG A 183 -6.22 23.61 1.11
CA ARG A 183 -7.53 23.92 1.70
C ARG A 183 -7.43 23.98 3.22
N PRO A 184 -7.41 25.19 3.81
CA PRO A 184 -7.38 25.34 5.26
C PRO A 184 -8.75 25.08 5.90
N GLN A 185 -8.75 24.46 7.08
CA GLN A 185 -9.89 24.38 7.99
C GLN A 185 -9.41 24.65 9.41
N SER A 186 -10.08 25.53 10.16
CA SER A 186 -9.67 25.88 11.53
C SER A 186 -10.81 25.78 12.53
N PHE A 187 -10.49 25.34 13.75
CA PHE A 187 -11.39 25.27 14.89
C PHE A 187 -10.69 25.90 16.11
N GLY A 188 -11.03 27.16 16.42
CA GLY A 188 -10.33 27.92 17.46
C GLY A 188 -8.86 28.09 17.12
N SER A 189 -7.97 27.48 17.90
CA SER A 189 -6.52 27.48 17.68
C SER A 189 -5.96 26.24 16.96
N SER A 190 -6.83 25.30 16.58
CA SER A 190 -6.46 24.12 15.79
C SER A 190 -6.67 24.38 14.30
N ILE A 191 -5.70 24.03 13.47
CA ILE A 191 -5.71 24.28 12.03
C ILE A 191 -5.36 22.98 11.30
N TYR A 192 -6.09 22.67 10.25
CA TYR A 192 -5.86 21.55 9.35
C TYR A 192 -5.64 22.12 7.96
N LEU A 193 -4.45 21.95 7.41
CA LEU A 193 -4.15 22.37 6.04
C LEU A 193 -4.23 21.15 5.15
N ARG A 194 -5.28 21.02 4.34
CA ARG A 194 -5.39 19.91 3.38
C ARG A 194 -4.67 20.28 2.11
N PHE A 195 -3.45 19.79 1.96
CA PHE A 195 -2.71 19.83 0.71
C PHE A 195 -3.28 18.79 -0.25
N ARG A 196 -3.46 19.17 -1.51
CA ARG A 196 -3.83 18.26 -2.59
C ARG A 196 -2.76 18.30 -3.67
N PHE A 197 -2.32 17.13 -4.11
CA PHE A 197 -1.23 16.97 -5.07
C PHE A 197 -1.64 16.07 -6.23
N GLU A 198 -1.18 16.40 -7.43
CA GLU A 198 -1.05 15.44 -8.53
C GLU A 198 0.22 14.60 -8.29
N SER A 199 0.12 13.28 -8.47
CA SER A 199 1.21 12.33 -8.18
C SER A 199 1.58 11.44 -9.38
N GLY A 200 1.22 11.87 -10.59
CA GLY A 200 1.35 11.07 -11.81
C GLY A 200 0.59 9.74 -11.70
N GLU A 201 1.24 8.65 -12.10
CA GLU A 201 0.67 7.30 -12.07
C GLU A 201 0.75 6.61 -10.69
N ALA A 202 1.44 7.23 -9.72
CA ALA A 202 1.52 6.68 -8.38
C ALA A 202 0.31 7.12 -7.54
N MET A 203 -0.11 6.26 -6.60
CA MET A 203 -1.09 6.66 -5.58
C MET A 203 -0.58 7.87 -4.76
N GLY A 204 0.72 7.99 -4.53
CA GLY A 204 1.34 9.25 -4.10
C GLY A 204 1.42 9.51 -2.59
N MET A 205 0.93 8.60 -1.74
CA MET A 205 0.91 8.80 -0.29
C MET A 205 2.27 9.14 0.33
N ASN A 206 3.35 8.44 -0.04
CA ASN A 206 4.68 8.70 0.50
C ASN A 206 5.23 10.04 0.02
N MET A 207 5.03 10.36 -1.27
CA MET A 207 5.47 11.64 -1.83
C MET A 207 4.76 12.81 -1.13
N ALA A 208 3.44 12.73 -0.98
CA ALA A 208 2.65 13.75 -0.29
C ALA A 208 2.89 13.84 1.23
N THR A 209 3.64 12.89 1.82
CA THR A 209 4.04 12.97 3.24
C THR A 209 5.42 13.61 3.40
N ILE A 210 6.29 13.41 2.41
CA ILE A 210 7.64 13.98 2.39
C ILE A 210 7.58 15.47 1.99
N ALA A 211 6.72 15.79 1.03
CA ALA A 211 6.34 17.15 0.67
C ALA A 211 5.60 17.84 1.83
#